data_AF-A0AAD6LLB5-F1
#
_entry.id   AF-A0AAD6LLB5-F1
#
_cell.length_a   1.000
_cell.length_b   1.000
_cell.length_c   1.000
_cell.angle_alpha   90.00
_cell.angle_beta   90.00
_cell.angle_gamma   90.00
#
_symmetry.space_group_name_H-M   'P 1'
#
loop_
_entity.id
_entity.type
_entity.pdbx_description
1 polymer ?
#
loop_
_entity_poly.entity_id
_entity_poly.type
_entity_poly.pdbx_seq_one_letter_code
_entity_poly.pdbx_strand_id
1 'polypeptide(L)'
;MAAGQAPGNPLPAVRTYPPVEHPVVVIGPQYLAQYPVELAVSTKLWTLGENDFKVSDINGTLIFQVKSKLLSLHDRRFLKDAAGNTLVNLRQKI
;
A
#
# COMPACT_ATOMS: atom_id res chain seq x y z
N MET A 1 29.60 -17.95 39.72
CA MET A 1 29.51 -17.80 38.25
C MET A 1 28.03 -17.66 37.91
N ALA A 2 27.50 -16.44 37.85
CA ALA A 2 26.09 -16.18 37.52
C ALA A 2 25.96 -15.94 36.01
N ALA A 3 25.12 -16.74 35.34
CA ALA A 3 24.83 -16.58 33.92
C ALA A 3 23.93 -15.34 33.72
N GLY A 4 24.38 -14.39 32.90
CA GLY A 4 23.61 -13.21 32.54
C GLY A 4 22.46 -13.58 31.61
N GLN A 5 21.22 -13.38 32.09
CA GLN A 5 20.01 -13.43 31.28
C GLN A 5 20.02 -12.25 30.29
N ALA A 6 20.07 -12.51 28.99
CA ALA A 6 19.88 -11.46 27.98
C ALA A 6 18.44 -10.92 28.08
N PRO A 7 18.22 -9.59 27.98
CA PRO A 7 16.88 -9.03 28.00
C PRO A 7 16.12 -9.51 26.75
N GLY A 8 15.03 -10.25 26.97
CA GLY A 8 14.15 -10.70 25.89
C GLY A 8 13.59 -9.49 25.15
N ASN A 9 13.67 -9.53 23.81
CA ASN A 9 13.09 -8.51 22.94
C ASN A 9 11.58 -8.41 23.25
N PRO A 10 11.02 -7.21 23.50
CA PRO A 10 9.58 -7.10 23.76
C PRO A 10 8.82 -7.56 22.53
N LEU A 11 7.87 -8.47 22.72
CA LEU A 11 6.93 -8.85 21.66
C LEU A 11 6.19 -7.58 21.19
N PRO A 12 5.96 -7.40 19.88
CA PRO A 12 5.16 -6.28 19.39
C PRO A 12 3.79 -6.32 20.08
N ALA A 13 3.36 -5.18 20.63
CA ALA A 13 2.08 -5.07 21.31
C ALA A 13 0.96 -5.57 20.38
N VAL A 14 0.26 -6.64 20.79
CA VAL A 14 -0.94 -7.12 20.11
C VAL A 14 -1.96 -6.00 20.18
N ARG A 15 -2.12 -5.26 19.09
CA ARG A 15 -3.14 -4.23 18.98
C ARG A 15 -4.44 -4.92 18.59
N THR A 16 -5.31 -5.17 19.57
CA THR A 16 -6.69 -5.62 19.32
C THR A 16 -7.48 -4.44 18.77
N TYR A 17 -7.67 -4.41 17.46
CA TYR A 17 -8.57 -3.45 16.82
C TYR A 17 -9.97 -4.06 16.81
N PRO A 18 -11.01 -3.34 17.26
CA PRO A 18 -12.38 -3.83 17.15
C PRO A 18 -12.71 -4.01 15.66
N PRO A 19 -13.41 -5.10 15.28
CA PRO A 19 -13.90 -5.27 13.92
C PRO A 19 -14.75 -4.07 13.48
N VAL A 20 -14.59 -3.63 12.24
CA VAL A 20 -15.46 -2.60 11.66
C VAL A 20 -16.82 -3.25 11.38
N GLU A 21 -17.84 -2.90 12.15
CA GLU A 21 -19.17 -3.55 12.08
C GLU A 21 -19.87 -3.35 10.72
N HIS A 22 -19.53 -2.27 9.99
CA HIS A 22 -20.11 -1.95 8.68
C HIS A 22 -19.04 -1.37 7.74
N PRO A 23 -18.18 -2.20 7.13
CA PRO A 23 -17.14 -1.69 6.25
C PRO A 23 -17.75 -1.13 4.97
N VAL A 24 -17.38 0.11 4.62
CA VAL A 24 -17.73 0.67 3.31
C VAL A 24 -16.80 0.05 2.27
N VAL A 25 -17.37 -0.74 1.37
CA VAL A 25 -16.62 -1.40 0.30
C VAL A 25 -16.65 -0.54 -0.96
N VAL A 26 -15.53 0.08 -1.29
CA VAL A 26 -15.44 1.00 -2.46
C VAL A 26 -14.93 0.29 -3.71
N ILE A 27 -13.89 -0.56 -3.58
CA ILE A 27 -13.27 -1.27 -4.71
C ILE A 27 -13.69 -2.75 -4.72
N GLY A 28 -13.50 -3.44 -3.60
CA GLY A 28 -13.85 -4.86 -3.47
C GLY A 28 -13.47 -5.39 -2.08
N PRO A 29 -14.19 -6.41 -1.58
CA PRO A 29 -13.99 -6.95 -0.23
C PRO A 29 -12.59 -7.56 -0.02
N GLN A 30 -11.93 -8.01 -1.09
CA GLN A 30 -10.57 -8.57 -1.05
C GLN A 30 -9.48 -7.54 -0.70
N TYR A 31 -9.80 -6.24 -0.74
CA TYR A 31 -8.88 -5.17 -0.35
C TYR A 31 -9.15 -4.65 1.07
N LEU A 32 -9.99 -5.35 1.86
CA LEU A 32 -10.22 -5.06 3.26
C LEU A 32 -9.26 -5.87 4.13
N ALA A 33 -8.34 -5.19 4.82
CA ALA A 33 -7.51 -5.82 5.82
C ALA A 33 -8.26 -5.97 7.15
N GLN A 34 -7.99 -7.05 7.88
CA GLN A 34 -8.58 -7.30 9.21
C GLN A 34 -7.95 -6.44 10.31
N TYR A 35 -6.81 -5.81 10.02
CA TYR A 35 -6.06 -4.94 10.90
C TYR A 35 -5.51 -3.76 10.09
N PRO A 36 -5.17 -2.63 10.73
CA PRO A 36 -4.53 -1.51 10.06
C PRO A 36 -3.24 -1.94 9.38
N VAL A 37 -3.16 -1.64 8.08
CA VAL A 37 -1.95 -1.88 7.28
C VAL A 37 -1.27 -0.54 7.07
N GLU A 38 -0.04 -0.43 7.54
CA GLU A 38 0.81 0.72 7.23
C GLU A 38 1.40 0.54 5.84
N LEU A 39 1.21 1.56 5.00
CA LEU A 39 1.61 1.54 3.59
C LEU A 39 2.65 2.62 3.34
N ALA A 40 3.71 2.25 2.63
CA ALA A 40 4.78 3.13 2.19
C ALA A 40 4.71 3.36 0.67
N VAL A 41 4.92 4.60 0.26
CA VAL A 41 5.06 4.97 -1.15
C VAL A 41 6.54 4.97 -1.52
N SER A 42 6.91 4.26 -2.57
CA SER A 42 8.25 4.29 -3.15
C SER A 42 8.19 4.77 -4.60
N THR A 43 8.87 5.88 -4.88
CA THR A 43 9.05 6.40 -6.23
C THR A 43 10.29 5.77 -6.84
N LYS A 44 10.20 5.35 -8.11
CA LYS A 44 11.39 4.95 -8.86
C LYS A 44 11.97 6.22 -9.48
N LEU A 45 13.13 6.67 -8.99
CA LEU A 45 13.76 7.95 -9.38
C LEU A 45 14.23 8.03 -10.86
N TRP A 46 13.91 7.06 -11.72
CA TRP A 46 14.69 6.78 -12.93
C TRP A 46 13.92 6.75 -14.27
N THR A 47 12.72 7.34 -14.37
CA THR A 47 12.03 7.44 -15.67
C THR A 47 11.55 8.85 -15.94
N LEU A 48 12.28 9.51 -16.85
CA LEU A 48 11.96 10.82 -17.45
C LEU A 48 10.47 10.90 -17.81
N GLY A 49 9.73 11.81 -17.15
CA GLY A 49 8.33 12.12 -17.48
C GLY A 49 7.24 11.20 -16.90
N GLU A 50 7.60 10.04 -16.34
CA GLU A 50 6.65 9.09 -15.74
C GLU A 50 6.74 9.12 -14.22
N ASN A 51 5.75 9.74 -13.56
CA ASN A 51 5.62 9.70 -12.10
C ASN A 51 4.91 8.42 -11.64
N ASP A 52 5.53 7.29 -11.97
CA ASP A 52 5.11 5.96 -11.58
C ASP A 52 5.68 5.62 -10.20
N PHE A 53 4.84 5.03 -9.35
CA PHE A 53 5.26 4.64 -8.01
C PHE A 53 4.60 3.35 -7.55
N LYS A 54 5.21 2.74 -6.54
CA LYS A 54 4.71 1.54 -5.89
C LYS A 54 4.23 1.88 -4.48
N VAL A 55 3.19 1.18 -4.04
CA VAL A 55 2.69 1.20 -2.67
C VAL A 55 2.93 -0.18 -2.09
N SER A 56 3.69 -0.25 -1.00
CA SER A 56 4.06 -1.49 -0.35
C SER A 56 3.68 -1.45 1.13
N ASP A 57 3.55 -2.61 1.77
CA ASP A 57 3.53 -2.68 3.24
C ASP A 57 4.93 -2.43 3.83
N ILE A 58 5.02 -2.36 5.16
CA ILE A 58 6.28 -2.20 5.89
C ILE A 58 7.27 -3.36 5.71
N ASN A 59 6.82 -4.52 5.23
CA ASN A 59 7.66 -5.67 4.92
C ASN A 59 8.19 -5.63 3.48
N GLY A 60 7.81 -4.62 2.69
CA GLY A 60 8.19 -4.47 1.29
C GLY A 60 7.29 -5.23 0.31
N THR A 61 6.22 -5.87 0.78
CA THR A 61 5.24 -6.55 -0.07
C THR A 61 4.53 -5.53 -0.94
N LEU A 62 4.60 -5.70 -2.26
CA LEU A 62 3.88 -4.83 -3.20
C LEU A 62 2.37 -5.02 -3.02
N ILE A 63 1.67 -3.93 -2.69
CA ILE A 63 0.20 -3.92 -2.58
C ILE A 63 -0.41 -3.33 -3.84
N PHE A 64 0.10 -2.17 -4.26
CA PHE A 64 -0.38 -1.50 -5.47
C PHE A 64 0.73 -0.91 -6.32
N GLN A 65 0.47 -0.78 -7.61
CA GLN A 65 1.27 -0.01 -8.53
C GLN A 65 0.44 1.13 -9.11
N VAL A 66 0.98 2.35 -9.08
CA VAL A 66 0.37 3.51 -9.74
C VAL A 66 1.14 3.83 -11.00
N LYS A 67 0.42 3.80 -12.12
CA LYS A 67 0.95 4.03 -13.47
C LYS A 67 0.35 5.29 -14.06
N SER A 68 1.19 6.20 -14.52
CA SER A 68 0.80 7.35 -15.33
C SER A 68 0.50 6.92 -16.77
N LYS A 69 -0.40 7.64 -17.45
CA LYS A 69 -0.56 7.46 -18.89
C LYS A 69 0.50 8.30 -19.61
N LEU A 70 1.32 7.65 -20.44
CA LEU A 70 2.26 8.35 -21.31
C LEU A 70 1.52 9.32 -22.25
N LEU A 71 2.03 10.55 -22.35
CA LEU A 71 1.61 11.54 -23.35
C LEU A 71 0.10 11.90 -23.32
N SER A 72 -0.53 12.01 -22.14
CA SER A 72 -1.92 12.50 -22.05
C SER A 72 -2.02 13.98 -21.65
N LEU A 73 -2.88 14.74 -22.34
CA LEU A 73 -3.23 16.14 -22.05
C LEU A 73 -3.90 16.35 -20.67
N HIS A 74 -4.28 15.27 -20.00
CA HIS A 74 -4.89 15.30 -18.68
C HIS A 74 -4.10 14.40 -17.76
N ASP A 75 -3.92 14.80 -16.51
CA ASP A 75 -3.35 13.94 -15.48
C ASP A 75 -4.27 12.73 -15.27
N ARG A 76 -3.85 11.59 -15.85
CA ARG A 76 -4.50 10.29 -15.75
C ARG A 76 -3.55 9.29 -15.12
N ARG A 77 -4.06 8.57 -14.12
CA ARG A 77 -3.34 7.51 -13.43
C ARG A 77 -4.19 6.24 -13.34
N PHE A 78 -3.51 5.11 -13.34
CA PHE A 78 -4.11 3.80 -13.16
C PHE A 78 -3.55 3.19 -11.87
N LEU A 79 -4.44 2.87 -10.93
CA LEU A 79 -4.10 2.07 -9.76
C LEU A 79 -4.25 0.60 -10.15
N LYS A 80 -3.18 -0.18 -9.96
CA LYS A 80 -3.16 -1.61 -10.25
C LYS A 80 -2.84 -2.41 -9.00
N ASP A 81 -3.38 -3.63 -8.91
CA ASP A 81 -2.97 -4.59 -7.89
C ASP A 81 -1.59 -5.20 -8.18
N ALA A 82 -1.11 -6.05 -7.28
CA ALA A 82 0.16 -6.74 -7.41
C ALA A 82 0.22 -7.72 -8.61
N ALA A 83 -0.93 -8.18 -9.13
CA ALA A 83 -1.03 -9.01 -10.32
C ALA A 83 -1.08 -8.19 -11.63
N GLY A 84 -1.15 -6.86 -11.54
CA GLY A 84 -1.19 -5.96 -12.68
C GLY A 84 -2.60 -5.64 -13.21
N ASN A 85 -3.65 -6.13 -12.54
CA ASN A 85 -5.03 -5.79 -12.90
C ASN A 85 -5.30 -4.33 -12.55
N THR A 86 -6.05 -3.63 -13.41
CA THR A 86 -6.42 -2.24 -13.15
C THR A 86 -7.64 -2.18 -12.24
N LEU A 87 -7.51 -1.52 -11.09
CA LEU A 87 -8.58 -1.36 -10.12
C LEU A 87 -9.37 -0.09 -10.37
N VAL A 88 -8.68 1.04 -10.58
CA VAL A 88 -9.32 2.33 -10.86
C VAL A 88 -8.53 3.16 -11.86
N ASN A 89 -9.27 4.03 -12.55
CA ASN A 89 -8.74 5.13 -13.33
C ASN A 89 -8.95 6.44 -12.56
N LEU A 90 -7.86 7.14 -12.23
CA LEU A 90 -7.91 8.46 -11.62
C LEU A 90 -7.68 9.51 -12.70
N ARG A 91 -8.57 10.50 -12.78
CA ARG A 91 -8.46 11.63 -13.70
C ARG A 91 -8.64 12.92 -12.92
N GLN A 92 -7.73 13.87 -13.11
CA GLN A 92 -7.93 15.22 -12.59
C GLN A 92 -9.18 15.85 -13.22
N LYS A 93 -10.08 16.36 -12.37
CA LYS A 93 -11.23 17.14 -12.82
C LYS A 93 -10.74 18.51 -13.32
N ILE A 94 -11.27 18.95 -14.46
CA ILE A 94 -11.02 20.26 -15.07
C ILE A 94 -12.29 21.09 -14.92
#